data_AF-A0A523N852-F1
#
_entry.id   AF-A0A523N852-F1
#
_cell.length_a   1.000
_cell.length_b   1.000
_cell.length_c   1.000
_cell.angle_alpha   90.00
_cell.angle_beta   90.00
_cell.angle_gamma   90.00
#
_symmetry.space_group_name_H-M   'P 1'
#
loop_
_entity.id
_entity.type
_entity.pdbx_description
1 polymer ?
#
loop_
_entity_poly.entity_id
_entity_poly.type
_entity_poly.pdbx_seq_one_letter_code
_entity_poly.pdbx_strand_id
1 'polypeptide(L)'
;MKIRVRTGAALRRFSVFASCSLALILPAVPAQAGIILEPGSYLLGDHPDGDELPPSYGLRLDELVNVTSGHDVFTFSFDHALADMRLDITAVGVDAYEIRIHGTAFGGLVVDNQYDATMSGVVDIDFVYMLAHPADGDDDLIVTTRNFTNTGSITFEGVPINLSDRANSDGFTFRLGDENDDQGHRGFDGISGFGWLDHGTAGNHVVSSDWLFTVIPTPGSAALLSVAFAILSHSARRR
;
A
#
# COMPACT_ATOMS: atom_id res chain seq x y z
N MET A 1 -24.45 80.43 -20.53
CA MET A 1 -23.68 81.43 -21.31
C MET A 1 -22.20 81.06 -21.27
N LYS A 2 -21.56 80.98 -22.46
CA LYS A 2 -20.11 80.85 -22.77
C LYS A 2 -19.39 79.58 -22.26
N ILE A 3 -19.10 78.60 -23.12
CA ILE A 3 -17.94 78.52 -24.05
C ILE A 3 -16.60 78.49 -23.30
N ARG A 4 -15.82 77.39 -23.39
CA ARG A 4 -14.67 77.26 -24.31
C ARG A 4 -13.97 75.90 -24.22
N VAL A 5 -13.71 75.35 -25.41
CA VAL A 5 -12.82 74.21 -25.75
C VAL A 5 -11.37 74.55 -25.44
N ARG A 6 -10.57 73.56 -24.97
CA ARG A 6 -9.17 73.39 -25.39
C ARG A 6 -8.77 71.92 -25.48
N THR A 7 -8.42 71.55 -26.71
CA THR A 7 -7.59 70.43 -27.16
C THR A 7 -6.19 70.49 -26.54
N GLY A 8 -5.66 69.33 -26.17
CA GLY A 8 -4.26 69.15 -25.76
C GLY A 8 -3.79 67.76 -26.15
N ALA A 9 -2.81 67.71 -27.04
CA ALA A 9 -2.33 66.52 -27.73
C ALA A 9 -1.24 65.76 -26.96
N ALA A 10 -1.01 64.54 -27.45
CA ALA A 10 0.28 63.85 -27.55
C ALA A 10 0.85 63.14 -26.30
N LEU A 11 1.00 61.81 -26.40
CA LEU A 11 2.27 61.14 -26.74
C LEU A 11 2.00 59.63 -26.78
N ARG A 12 2.03 59.00 -27.96
CA ARG A 12 2.08 57.53 -28.07
C ARG A 12 3.51 57.09 -27.76
N ARG A 13 3.73 56.52 -26.59
CA ARG A 13 4.96 55.77 -26.27
C ARG A 13 4.76 54.32 -26.72
N PHE A 14 5.47 53.91 -27.76
CA PHE A 14 5.63 52.49 -28.08
C PHE A 14 6.68 51.91 -27.15
N SER A 15 6.23 51.20 -26.11
CA SER A 15 7.11 50.38 -25.28
C SER A 15 7.31 49.05 -25.99
N VAL A 16 8.50 48.84 -26.55
CA VAL A 16 8.96 47.52 -27.01
C VAL A 16 9.20 46.69 -25.75
N PHE A 17 8.28 45.78 -25.44
CA PHE A 17 8.50 44.78 -24.41
C PHE A 17 9.46 43.72 -24.97
N ALA A 18 10.72 43.78 -24.55
CA ALA A 18 11.66 42.69 -24.72
C ALA A 18 11.20 41.53 -23.84
N SER A 19 10.56 40.53 -24.44
CA SER A 19 10.23 39.27 -23.78
C SER A 19 11.52 38.53 -23.42
N CYS A 20 12.00 38.72 -22.20
CA CYS A 20 13.07 37.93 -21.62
C CYS A 20 12.47 36.55 -21.28
N SER A 21 12.62 35.59 -22.20
CA SER A 21 12.27 34.19 -21.93
C SER A 21 13.21 33.65 -20.86
N LEU A 22 12.76 33.66 -19.61
CA LEU A 22 13.43 32.98 -18.51
C LEU A 22 13.23 31.48 -18.73
N ALA A 23 14.23 30.83 -19.33
CA ALA A 23 14.25 29.38 -19.44
C ALA A 23 14.35 28.81 -18.02
N LEU A 24 13.24 28.27 -17.52
CA LEU A 24 13.21 27.51 -16.27
C LEU A 24 14.02 26.22 -16.52
N ILE A 25 15.28 26.22 -16.09
CA ILE A 25 16.06 24.97 -16.02
C ILE A 25 15.49 24.22 -14.81
N LEU A 26 14.51 23.36 -15.06
CA LEU A 26 14.11 22.38 -14.07
C LEU A 26 15.31 21.45 -13.85
N PRO A 27 15.84 21.33 -12.62
CA PRO A 27 16.81 20.28 -12.35
C PRO A 27 16.12 18.94 -12.66
N ALA A 28 16.79 18.08 -13.41
CA ALA A 28 16.38 16.69 -13.52
C ALA A 28 16.36 16.13 -12.09
N VAL A 29 15.17 15.86 -11.57
CA VAL A 29 15.02 15.10 -10.34
C VAL A 29 15.61 13.73 -10.68
N PRO A 30 16.66 13.27 -9.98
CA PRO A 30 17.13 11.91 -10.20
C PRO A 30 15.93 10.97 -10.01
N ALA A 31 15.75 10.01 -10.91
CA ALA A 31 14.82 8.91 -10.68
C ALA A 31 15.09 8.38 -9.27
N GLN A 32 14.07 8.43 -8.43
CA GLN A 32 14.17 7.92 -7.09
C GLN A 32 14.43 6.43 -7.26
N ALA A 33 15.61 5.97 -6.83
CA ALA A 33 15.85 4.54 -6.72
C ALA A 33 14.70 3.96 -5.89
N GLY A 34 14.11 2.87 -6.39
CA GLY A 34 12.91 2.25 -5.85
C GLY A 34 12.94 2.15 -4.32
N ILE A 35 11.77 2.32 -3.72
CA ILE A 35 11.66 2.39 -2.26
C ILE A 35 11.75 0.96 -1.72
N ILE A 36 12.97 0.51 -1.47
CA ILE A 36 13.23 -0.66 -0.63
C ILE A 36 12.62 -0.39 0.74
N LEU A 37 11.60 -1.17 1.11
CA LEU A 37 11.08 -1.18 2.47
C LEU A 37 12.14 -1.74 3.41
N GLU A 38 12.74 -0.85 4.21
CA GLU A 38 13.67 -1.25 5.26
C GLU A 38 12.98 -2.08 6.35
N PRO A 39 13.71 -2.91 7.12
CA PRO A 39 13.16 -3.54 8.31
C PRO A 39 12.54 -2.51 9.26
N GLY A 40 11.30 -2.76 9.70
CA GLY A 40 10.51 -1.78 10.44
C GLY A 40 9.05 -2.17 10.56
N SER A 41 8.25 -1.26 11.14
CA SER A 41 6.81 -1.40 11.31
C SER A 41 6.07 -0.33 10.52
N TYR A 42 5.09 -0.75 9.75
CA TYR A 42 4.35 0.06 8.81
C TYR A 42 2.85 -0.06 9.06
N LEU A 43 2.11 1.02 8.84
CA LEU A 43 0.65 1.00 8.86
C LEU A 43 0.16 0.53 7.49
N LEU A 44 -0.92 -0.25 7.46
CA LEU A 44 -1.56 -0.69 6.24
C LEU A 44 -2.86 0.08 5.99
N GLY A 45 -3.17 0.33 4.72
CA GLY A 45 -4.46 0.89 4.27
C GLY A 45 -5.10 -0.02 3.23
N ASP A 46 -6.36 0.25 2.89
CA ASP A 46 -7.02 -0.47 1.80
C ASP A 46 -6.34 -0.11 0.47
N HIS A 47 -6.35 -1.03 -0.48
CA HIS A 47 -5.93 -0.71 -1.84
C HIS A 47 -7.06 0.01 -2.58
N PRO A 48 -6.80 1.04 -3.42
CA PRO A 48 -7.84 1.69 -4.21
C PRO A 48 -8.63 0.71 -5.10
N ASP A 49 -7.95 -0.26 -5.70
CA ASP A 49 -8.61 -1.35 -6.45
C ASP A 49 -9.45 -2.32 -5.60
N GLY A 50 -9.33 -2.28 -4.27
CA GLY A 50 -10.26 -2.98 -3.37
C GLY A 50 -11.70 -2.45 -3.51
N ASP A 51 -11.86 -1.22 -4.01
CA ASP A 51 -13.17 -0.60 -4.26
C ASP A 51 -13.92 -1.19 -5.47
N GLU A 52 -13.28 -2.08 -6.26
CA GLU A 52 -13.98 -2.77 -7.35
C GLU A 52 -15.12 -3.67 -6.85
N LEU A 53 -15.12 -4.02 -5.55
CA LEU A 53 -16.19 -4.74 -4.86
C LEU A 53 -16.49 -4.08 -3.50
N PRO A 54 -17.22 -2.95 -3.48
CA PRO A 54 -17.45 -2.21 -2.25
C PRO A 54 -18.11 -3.09 -1.17
N PRO A 55 -17.77 -2.91 0.12
CA PRO A 55 -16.87 -1.90 0.68
C PRO A 55 -15.37 -2.15 0.40
N SER A 56 -14.57 -1.09 0.49
CA SER A 56 -13.10 -1.13 0.38
C SER A 56 -12.50 -2.18 1.32
N TYR A 57 -11.36 -2.78 0.94
CA TYR A 57 -10.74 -3.83 1.73
C TYR A 57 -9.23 -3.91 1.57
N GLY A 58 -8.59 -4.43 2.62
CA GLY A 58 -7.21 -4.87 2.65
C GLY A 58 -7.06 -6.40 2.65
N LEU A 59 -8.13 -7.10 3.06
CA LEU A 59 -8.25 -8.56 3.08
C LEU A 59 -9.64 -8.98 2.62
N ARG A 60 -9.70 -9.99 1.76
CA ARG A 60 -10.93 -10.67 1.35
C ARG A 60 -10.81 -12.17 1.59
N LEU A 61 -11.86 -12.77 2.15
CA LEU A 61 -11.96 -14.20 2.45
C LEU A 61 -13.35 -14.72 2.08
N ASP A 62 -13.53 -15.09 0.82
CA ASP A 62 -14.81 -15.66 0.36
C ASP A 62 -15.09 -17.00 1.04
N GLU A 63 -16.35 -17.26 1.37
CA GLU A 63 -16.77 -18.46 2.12
C GLU A 63 -16.05 -18.63 3.46
N LEU A 64 -15.70 -17.53 4.15
CA LEU A 64 -15.10 -17.59 5.49
C LEU A 64 -15.97 -18.40 6.46
N VAL A 65 -17.28 -18.17 6.38
CA VAL A 65 -18.33 -18.96 7.04
C VAL A 65 -19.47 -19.15 6.04
N ASN A 66 -20.08 -20.33 6.04
CA ASN A 66 -21.27 -20.60 5.22
C ASN A 66 -22.51 -20.08 5.95
N VAL A 67 -23.07 -18.99 5.45
CA VAL A 67 -24.20 -18.26 6.03
C VAL A 67 -25.40 -18.41 5.11
N THR A 68 -25.19 -18.23 3.81
CA THR A 68 -26.20 -18.43 2.79
C THR A 68 -25.96 -19.73 2.04
N SER A 69 -26.96 -20.19 1.29
CA SER A 69 -26.76 -21.27 0.32
C SER A 69 -26.05 -20.81 -0.96
N GLY A 70 -25.65 -19.54 -1.03
CA GLY A 70 -25.04 -18.88 -2.18
C GLY A 70 -23.53 -18.82 -2.06
N HIS A 71 -22.96 -17.76 -2.66
CA HIS A 71 -21.55 -17.41 -2.50
C HIS A 71 -21.48 -16.24 -1.50
N ASP A 72 -20.87 -16.48 -0.35
CA ASP A 72 -20.69 -15.49 0.71
C ASP A 72 -19.34 -14.79 0.58
N VAL A 73 -19.36 -13.46 0.46
CA VAL A 73 -18.14 -12.65 0.34
C VAL A 73 -17.88 -11.98 1.68
N PHE A 74 -16.68 -12.17 2.24
CA PHE A 74 -16.25 -11.43 3.42
C PHE A 74 -15.09 -10.52 3.06
N THR A 75 -15.18 -9.26 3.46
CA THR A 75 -14.10 -8.29 3.30
C THR A 75 -13.79 -7.60 4.62
N PHE A 76 -12.55 -7.14 4.77
CA PHE A 76 -12.06 -6.49 5.97
C PHE A 76 -11.26 -5.25 5.58
N SER A 77 -11.74 -4.09 6.03
CA SER A 77 -11.12 -2.79 5.79
C SER A 77 -10.07 -2.48 6.84
N PHE A 78 -8.92 -2.00 6.35
CA PHE A 78 -7.77 -1.52 7.09
C PHE A 78 -7.86 0.00 7.34
N ASP A 79 -8.69 0.71 6.57
CA ASP A 79 -8.92 2.16 6.71
C ASP A 79 -10.10 2.52 7.63
N HIS A 80 -10.83 1.52 8.13
CA HIS A 80 -11.92 1.76 9.07
C HIS A 80 -11.40 2.39 10.39
N ALA A 81 -12.19 3.27 11.02
CA ALA A 81 -11.78 3.97 12.25
C ALA A 81 -11.49 3.08 13.47
N LEU A 82 -11.82 1.79 13.38
CA LEU A 82 -11.54 0.77 14.40
C LEU A 82 -10.41 -0.19 14.01
N ALA A 83 -9.79 0.01 12.84
CA ALA A 83 -8.68 -0.79 12.37
C ALA A 83 -7.33 -0.19 12.83
N ASP A 84 -6.36 -1.06 13.03
CA ASP A 84 -4.94 -0.77 13.27
C ASP A 84 -4.14 -1.96 12.69
N MET A 85 -4.20 -2.11 11.36
CA MET A 85 -3.46 -3.14 10.64
C MET A 85 -2.04 -2.69 10.36
N ARG A 86 -1.10 -3.61 10.57
CA ARG A 86 0.33 -3.34 10.50
C ARG A 86 1.06 -4.42 9.72
N LEU A 87 2.19 -4.02 9.19
CA LEU A 87 3.18 -4.88 8.58
C LEU A 87 4.53 -4.65 9.26
N ASP A 88 5.09 -5.72 9.81
CA ASP A 88 6.43 -5.73 10.37
C ASP A 88 7.37 -6.49 9.44
N ILE A 89 8.49 -5.86 9.06
CA ILE A 89 9.57 -6.48 8.29
C ILE A 89 10.76 -6.66 9.22
N THR A 90 11.23 -7.90 9.34
CA THR A 90 12.41 -8.24 10.14
C THR A 90 13.44 -8.93 9.26
N ALA A 91 14.66 -8.39 9.21
CA ALA A 91 15.77 -9.09 8.55
C ALA A 91 16.16 -10.34 9.35
N VAL A 92 16.14 -11.50 8.70
CA VAL A 92 16.50 -12.81 9.30
C VAL A 92 17.77 -13.41 8.68
N GLY A 93 18.32 -12.77 7.66
CA GLY A 93 19.56 -13.17 6.99
C GLY A 93 20.03 -12.12 5.99
N VAL A 94 21.01 -12.50 5.16
CA VAL A 94 21.39 -11.71 3.99
C VAL A 94 20.29 -11.90 2.95
N ASP A 95 19.65 -10.80 2.55
CA ASP A 95 18.55 -10.77 1.57
C ASP A 95 17.38 -11.68 1.92
N ALA A 96 17.15 -11.91 3.21
CA ALA A 96 16.08 -12.74 3.73
C ALA A 96 15.34 -12.04 4.86
N TYR A 97 14.01 -12.03 4.76
CA TYR A 97 13.12 -11.29 5.65
C TYR A 97 11.98 -12.17 6.15
N GLU A 98 11.52 -11.87 7.36
CA GLU A 98 10.22 -12.27 7.88
C GLU A 98 9.29 -11.07 7.72
N ILE A 99 8.09 -11.31 7.16
CA ILE A 99 7.04 -10.30 7.03
C ILE A 99 5.85 -10.77 7.86
N ARG A 100 5.46 -9.98 8.85
CA ARG A 100 4.27 -10.25 9.67
C ARG A 100 3.20 -9.21 9.40
N ILE A 101 2.03 -9.66 8.95
CA ILE A 101 0.83 -8.83 8.77
C ILE A 101 -0.07 -9.09 9.97
N HIS A 102 -0.29 -8.08 10.80
CA HIS A 102 -1.04 -8.26 12.05
C HIS A 102 -1.76 -7.01 12.50
N GLY A 103 -2.74 -7.18 13.38
CA GLY A 103 -3.47 -6.08 14.00
C GLY A 103 -4.97 -6.32 14.03
N THR A 104 -5.72 -5.23 13.95
CA THR A 104 -7.18 -5.27 13.90
C THR A 104 -7.71 -4.68 12.60
N ALA A 105 -8.71 -5.33 12.01
CA ALA A 105 -9.47 -4.81 10.88
C ALA A 105 -10.95 -4.77 11.23
N PHE A 106 -11.75 -3.99 10.49
CA PHE A 106 -13.20 -4.01 10.60
C PHE A 106 -13.81 -4.55 9.32
N GLY A 107 -14.74 -5.49 9.44
CA GLY A 107 -15.47 -5.98 8.29
C GLY A 107 -16.28 -7.22 8.62
N GLY A 108 -16.63 -7.98 7.59
CA GLY A 108 -17.51 -9.13 7.71
C GLY A 108 -18.20 -9.46 6.41
N LEU A 109 -19.37 -10.10 6.50
CA LEU A 109 -20.16 -10.47 5.32
C LEU A 109 -20.57 -9.22 4.54
N VAL A 110 -20.41 -9.27 3.23
CA VAL A 110 -20.85 -8.23 2.30
C VAL A 110 -22.21 -8.59 1.71
N VAL A 111 -23.21 -7.72 1.92
CA VAL A 111 -24.56 -7.81 1.34
C VAL A 111 -24.91 -6.47 0.72
N ASP A 112 -25.32 -6.47 -0.55
CA ASP A 112 -25.67 -5.25 -1.29
C ASP A 112 -24.58 -4.15 -1.20
N ASN A 113 -23.32 -4.56 -1.34
CA ASN A 113 -22.12 -3.71 -1.26
C ASN A 113 -21.92 -2.98 0.08
N GLN A 114 -22.44 -3.54 1.17
CA GLN A 114 -22.28 -3.04 2.53
C GLN A 114 -21.95 -4.19 3.48
N TYR A 115 -21.35 -3.88 4.62
CA TYR A 115 -21.20 -4.86 5.69
C TYR A 115 -22.56 -5.21 6.30
N ASP A 116 -22.85 -6.50 6.40
CA ASP A 116 -24.01 -7.00 7.14
C ASP A 116 -23.90 -6.61 8.62
N ALA A 117 -24.94 -5.98 9.17
CA ALA A 117 -24.91 -5.45 10.53
C ALA A 117 -24.88 -6.52 11.63
N THR A 118 -25.22 -7.77 11.30
CA THR A 118 -25.23 -8.89 12.26
C THR A 118 -23.98 -9.74 12.19
N MET A 119 -23.29 -9.72 11.05
CA MET A 119 -22.05 -10.47 10.83
C MET A 119 -20.93 -9.57 10.32
N SER A 120 -20.75 -8.46 11.02
CA SER A 120 -19.57 -7.61 10.88
C SER A 120 -19.09 -7.15 12.25
N GLY A 121 -17.80 -6.83 12.32
CA GLY A 121 -17.17 -6.42 13.55
C GLY A 121 -15.67 -6.22 13.39
N VAL A 122 -15.03 -5.93 14.52
CA VAL A 122 -13.58 -5.91 14.61
C VAL A 122 -13.07 -7.35 14.67
N VAL A 123 -12.06 -7.65 13.87
CA VAL A 123 -11.37 -8.94 13.84
C VAL A 123 -9.90 -8.75 14.17
N ASP A 124 -9.33 -9.72 14.88
CA ASP A 124 -7.88 -9.82 15.09
C ASP A 124 -7.28 -10.67 13.99
N ILE A 125 -6.20 -10.19 13.38
CA ILE A 125 -5.48 -10.85 12.29
C ILE A 125 -4.00 -10.97 12.68
N ASP A 126 -3.40 -12.13 12.42
CA ASP A 126 -1.96 -12.37 12.58
C ASP A 126 -1.50 -13.42 11.57
N PHE A 127 -0.64 -13.03 10.63
CA PHE A 127 -0.12 -13.88 9.57
C PHE A 127 1.37 -13.62 9.36
N VAL A 128 2.15 -14.70 9.24
CA VAL A 128 3.61 -14.60 9.06
C VAL A 128 4.02 -15.25 7.75
N TYR A 129 4.69 -14.48 6.91
CA TYR A 129 5.47 -14.94 5.78
C TYR A 129 6.95 -15.05 6.16
N MET A 130 7.52 -16.23 5.95
CA MET A 130 8.92 -16.54 6.18
C MET A 130 9.70 -16.50 4.86
N LEU A 131 10.98 -16.14 4.95
CA LEU A 131 11.92 -16.20 3.83
C LEU A 131 11.50 -15.35 2.62
N ALA A 132 10.88 -14.20 2.88
CA ALA A 132 10.72 -13.19 1.84
C ALA A 132 12.11 -12.72 1.39
N HIS A 133 12.27 -12.47 0.09
CA HIS A 133 13.55 -12.06 -0.49
C HIS A 133 13.28 -11.07 -1.64
N PRO A 134 14.28 -10.26 -2.04
CA PRO A 134 14.15 -9.41 -3.20
C PRO A 134 13.78 -10.20 -4.46
N ALA A 135 12.92 -9.63 -5.30
CA ALA A 135 12.62 -10.14 -6.62
C ALA A 135 13.83 -9.95 -7.56
N ASP A 136 14.00 -10.87 -8.51
CA ASP A 136 15.15 -10.82 -9.41
C ASP A 136 15.04 -9.62 -10.38
N GLY A 137 15.94 -8.64 -10.21
CA GLY A 137 16.00 -7.45 -11.06
C GLY A 137 14.99 -6.36 -10.70
N ASP A 138 14.43 -6.43 -9.50
CA ASP A 138 13.35 -5.60 -8.97
C ASP A 138 13.63 -5.39 -7.46
N ASP A 139 13.13 -4.34 -6.84
CA ASP A 139 13.31 -4.03 -5.42
C ASP A 139 12.14 -4.50 -4.53
N ASP A 140 11.12 -5.10 -5.14
CA ASP A 140 10.03 -5.77 -4.44
C ASP A 140 10.51 -6.95 -3.61
N LEU A 141 9.84 -7.19 -2.47
CA LEU A 141 9.97 -8.42 -1.70
C LEU A 141 8.93 -9.44 -2.16
N ILE A 142 9.38 -10.65 -2.46
CA ILE A 142 8.52 -11.77 -2.83
C ILE A 142 8.74 -12.97 -1.91
N VAL A 143 7.69 -13.78 -1.79
CA VAL A 143 7.74 -15.06 -1.08
C VAL A 143 7.48 -16.17 -2.09
N THR A 144 8.50 -16.96 -2.39
CA THR A 144 8.45 -18.08 -3.36
C THR A 144 8.40 -19.45 -2.70
N THR A 145 8.11 -19.50 -1.40
CA THR A 145 8.05 -20.74 -0.64
C THR A 145 6.93 -21.65 -1.16
N ARG A 146 7.04 -22.95 -0.85
CA ARG A 146 5.99 -23.93 -1.17
C ARG A 146 4.66 -23.49 -0.55
N ASN A 147 3.54 -23.69 -1.26
CA ASN A 147 2.19 -23.45 -0.75
C ASN A 147 1.99 -24.03 0.65
N PHE A 148 1.21 -23.30 1.46
CA PHE A 148 0.77 -23.68 2.79
C PHE A 148 1.90 -23.82 3.81
N THR A 149 3.02 -23.12 3.59
CA THR A 149 4.13 -23.09 4.55
C THR A 149 4.08 -21.88 5.45
N ASN A 150 3.49 -20.78 4.96
CA ASN A 150 3.22 -19.60 5.75
C ASN A 150 1.79 -19.70 6.28
N THR A 151 1.62 -19.35 7.55
CA THR A 151 0.35 -19.56 8.26
C THR A 151 0.05 -18.41 9.19
N GLY A 152 -1.21 -18.31 9.56
CA GLY A 152 -1.72 -17.32 10.47
C GLY A 152 -3.13 -17.65 10.91
N SER A 153 -3.80 -16.65 11.47
CA SER A 153 -5.20 -16.75 11.83
C SER A 153 -5.92 -15.41 11.72
N ILE A 154 -7.22 -15.51 11.50
CA ILE A 154 -8.19 -14.43 11.74
C ILE A 154 -9.13 -14.90 12.85
N THR A 155 -9.43 -14.03 13.81
CA THR A 155 -10.46 -14.29 14.84
C THR A 155 -11.75 -13.61 14.42
N PHE A 156 -12.69 -14.39 13.89
CA PHE A 156 -14.01 -13.92 13.44
C PHE A 156 -15.09 -14.43 14.40
N GLU A 157 -15.92 -13.52 14.93
CA GLU A 157 -16.95 -13.84 15.94
C GLU A 157 -16.40 -14.61 17.17
N GLY A 158 -15.15 -14.34 17.55
CA GLY A 158 -14.47 -15.00 18.66
C GLY A 158 -13.96 -16.41 18.34
N VAL A 159 -14.07 -16.87 17.09
CA VAL A 159 -13.56 -18.15 16.62
C VAL A 159 -12.29 -17.93 15.80
N PRO A 160 -11.14 -18.52 16.18
CA PRO A 160 -9.94 -18.48 15.36
C PRO A 160 -10.11 -19.38 14.14
N ILE A 161 -9.88 -18.81 12.97
CA ILE A 161 -9.88 -19.49 11.67
C ILE A 161 -8.45 -19.45 11.14
N ASN A 162 -7.91 -20.63 10.85
CA ASN A 162 -6.56 -20.75 10.32
C ASN A 162 -6.49 -20.18 8.89
N LEU A 163 -5.42 -19.48 8.62
CA LEU A 163 -5.03 -18.97 7.31
C LEU A 163 -3.75 -19.68 6.85
N SER A 164 -3.61 -19.90 5.56
CA SER A 164 -2.38 -20.41 4.94
C SER A 164 -2.15 -19.76 3.59
N ASP A 165 -0.88 -19.61 3.19
CA ASP A 165 -0.55 -18.98 1.92
C ASP A 165 -0.76 -19.89 0.72
N ARG A 166 -0.99 -19.28 -0.45
CA ARG A 166 -1.13 -19.99 -1.71
C ARG A 166 -0.36 -19.30 -2.82
N ALA A 167 0.46 -20.06 -3.54
CA ALA A 167 1.13 -19.53 -4.73
C ALA A 167 0.15 -19.33 -5.87
N ASN A 168 0.38 -18.28 -6.64
CA ASN A 168 -0.22 -18.10 -7.94
C ASN A 168 0.45 -18.98 -9.02
N SER A 169 0.09 -18.76 -10.28
CA SER A 169 0.68 -19.45 -11.43
C SER A 169 2.18 -19.17 -11.61
N ASP A 170 2.67 -18.04 -11.10
CA ASP A 170 4.06 -17.60 -11.23
C ASP A 170 4.95 -18.12 -10.09
N GLY A 171 4.35 -18.79 -9.10
CA GLY A 171 5.07 -19.53 -8.06
C GLY A 171 5.39 -18.73 -6.80
N PHE A 172 4.95 -17.48 -6.69
CA PHE A 172 5.04 -16.72 -5.44
C PHE A 172 3.67 -16.67 -4.72
N THR A 173 3.70 -16.62 -3.39
CA THR A 173 2.50 -16.58 -2.54
C THR A 173 2.17 -15.17 -2.05
N PHE A 174 3.16 -14.30 -2.04
CA PHE A 174 3.04 -12.91 -1.62
C PHE A 174 4.10 -12.04 -2.32
N ARG A 175 3.72 -10.80 -2.62
CA ARG A 175 4.59 -9.75 -3.16
C ARG A 175 4.30 -8.43 -2.45
N LEU A 176 5.35 -7.67 -2.17
CA LEU A 176 5.31 -6.38 -1.50
C LEU A 176 6.27 -5.42 -2.19
N GLY A 177 5.74 -4.32 -2.71
CA GLY A 177 6.53 -3.29 -3.39
C GLY A 177 5.67 -2.50 -4.39
N ASP A 178 6.29 -1.89 -5.40
CA ASP A 178 5.66 -0.91 -6.30
C ASP A 178 5.64 -1.34 -7.79
N GLU A 179 5.34 -2.62 -8.06
CA GLU A 179 5.15 -3.30 -9.37
C GLU A 179 6.12 -2.92 -10.51
N ASN A 180 6.91 -3.92 -10.93
CA ASN A 180 7.43 -4.33 -12.26
C ASN A 180 8.04 -3.29 -13.24
N ASP A 181 7.76 -2.00 -13.11
CA ASP A 181 8.38 -0.89 -13.83
C ASP A 181 8.31 0.44 -13.05
N ASP A 182 8.28 0.35 -11.71
CA ASP A 182 8.14 1.46 -10.76
C ASP A 182 6.79 2.21 -10.89
N GLN A 183 5.72 1.56 -11.38
CA GLN A 183 4.39 2.18 -11.58
C GLN A 183 3.30 1.70 -10.60
N GLY A 184 3.63 0.80 -9.69
CA GLY A 184 2.82 0.38 -8.55
C GLY A 184 1.67 -0.57 -8.87
N HIS A 185 1.18 -1.30 -7.86
CA HIS A 185 0.26 -2.42 -8.10
C HIS A 185 -1.07 -1.95 -8.71
N ARG A 186 -1.36 -2.41 -9.94
CA ARG A 186 -2.54 -2.03 -10.72
C ARG A 186 -2.68 -0.51 -10.92
N GLY A 187 -1.56 0.21 -11.01
CA GLY A 187 -1.54 1.66 -11.26
C GLY A 187 -1.71 2.53 -10.01
N PHE A 188 -1.54 1.97 -8.82
CA PHE A 188 -1.41 2.74 -7.58
C PHE A 188 0.00 3.29 -7.40
N ASP A 189 0.17 4.62 -7.38
CA ASP A 189 1.48 5.28 -7.15
C ASP A 189 1.90 5.17 -5.66
N GLY A 190 2.47 4.02 -5.30
CA GLY A 190 2.98 3.72 -3.97
C GLY A 190 3.23 2.23 -3.75
N ILE A 191 3.61 1.88 -2.51
CA ILE A 191 3.92 0.50 -2.15
C ILE A 191 2.64 -0.25 -1.79
N SER A 192 2.45 -1.41 -2.42
CA SER A 192 1.32 -2.30 -2.20
C SER A 192 1.78 -3.71 -1.81
N GLY A 193 0.94 -4.41 -1.06
CA GLY A 193 1.10 -5.82 -0.76
C GLY A 193 -0.07 -6.63 -1.29
N PHE A 194 0.23 -7.74 -1.95
CA PHE A 194 -0.79 -8.65 -2.47
C PHE A 194 -0.33 -10.10 -2.45
N GLY A 195 -1.28 -11.01 -2.28
CA GLY A 195 -1.02 -12.44 -2.21
C GLY A 195 -2.30 -13.22 -2.01
N TRP A 196 -2.23 -14.54 -2.19
CA TRP A 196 -3.41 -15.40 -2.11
C TRP A 196 -3.40 -16.22 -0.83
N LEU A 197 -4.59 -16.46 -0.31
CA LEU A 197 -4.82 -17.20 0.92
C LEU A 197 -5.74 -18.40 0.71
N ASP A 198 -5.55 -19.39 1.56
CA ASP A 198 -6.54 -20.41 1.90
C ASP A 198 -6.93 -20.23 3.37
N HIS A 199 -8.16 -20.54 3.70
CA HIS A 199 -8.67 -20.49 5.07
C HIS A 199 -9.46 -21.75 5.44
N GLY A 200 -9.50 -22.05 6.74
CA GLY A 200 -10.17 -23.23 7.26
C GLY A 200 -9.34 -24.51 7.07
N THR A 201 -9.80 -25.41 6.20
CA THR A 201 -9.08 -26.69 5.95
C THR A 201 -8.11 -26.50 4.79
N ALA A 202 -6.82 -26.72 5.03
CA ALA A 202 -5.76 -26.56 4.05
C ALA A 202 -6.08 -27.29 2.73
N GLY A 203 -5.93 -26.59 1.60
CA GLY A 203 -6.17 -27.12 0.25
C GLY A 203 -7.57 -26.85 -0.32
N ASN A 204 -8.50 -26.32 0.48
CA ASN A 204 -9.79 -25.83 -0.01
C ASN A 204 -9.69 -24.34 -0.33
N HIS A 205 -9.15 -24.04 -1.50
CA HIS A 205 -9.02 -22.66 -1.93
C HIS A 205 -10.30 -22.10 -2.52
N VAL A 206 -10.62 -20.90 -2.09
CA VAL A 206 -11.67 -20.08 -2.67
C VAL A 206 -10.98 -18.97 -3.46
N VAL A 207 -11.24 -18.95 -4.77
CA VAL A 207 -10.46 -18.22 -5.79
C VAL A 207 -10.21 -16.74 -5.46
N SER A 208 -11.16 -16.09 -4.79
CA SER A 208 -11.08 -14.66 -4.48
C SER A 208 -10.53 -14.33 -3.09
N SER A 209 -9.86 -15.28 -2.41
CA SER A 209 -9.28 -15.03 -1.08
C SER A 209 -7.87 -14.48 -1.21
N ASP A 210 -7.69 -13.21 -0.86
CA ASP A 210 -6.46 -12.46 -1.10
C ASP A 210 -6.18 -11.37 -0.05
N TRP A 211 -4.90 -11.02 0.04
CA TRP A 211 -4.44 -9.72 0.52
C TRP A 211 -4.43 -8.75 -0.65
N LEU A 212 -4.89 -7.53 -0.41
CA LEU A 212 -4.73 -6.43 -1.35
C LEU A 212 -4.73 -5.12 -0.59
N PHE A 213 -3.56 -4.61 -0.23
CA PHE A 213 -3.42 -3.43 0.64
C PHE A 213 -2.31 -2.49 0.18
N THR A 214 -2.29 -1.29 0.75
CA THR A 214 -1.21 -0.31 0.59
C THR A 214 -0.40 -0.15 1.87
N VAL A 215 0.86 0.24 1.75
CA VAL A 215 1.74 0.54 2.88
C VAL A 215 1.81 2.04 3.08
N ILE A 216 1.44 2.49 4.27
CA ILE A 216 1.51 3.90 4.67
C ILE A 216 2.81 4.11 5.45
N PRO A 217 3.81 4.84 4.89
CA PRO A 217 5.08 5.07 5.57
C PRO A 217 4.84 5.82 6.89
N THR A 218 5.32 5.27 8.00
CA THR A 218 5.26 5.99 9.27
C THR A 218 6.29 7.14 9.25
N PRO A 219 5.94 8.37 9.66
CA PRO A 219 6.85 9.52 9.58
C PRO A 219 8.22 9.33 10.27
N GLY A 220 8.34 8.35 11.17
CA GLY A 220 9.57 8.03 11.89
C GLY A 220 10.70 7.46 11.02
N SER A 221 10.40 6.66 9.99
CA SER A 221 11.42 6.05 9.12
C SER A 221 12.05 7.08 8.17
N ALA A 222 11.28 8.03 7.66
CA ALA A 222 11.80 9.13 6.83
C ALA A 222 12.69 10.12 7.62
N ALA A 223 12.42 10.32 8.91
CA ALA A 223 13.16 11.25 9.76
C ALA A 223 14.56 10.74 10.15
N LEU A 224 14.77 9.42 10.27
CA LEU A 224 16.08 8.86 10.61
C LEU A 224 17.08 9.00 9.45
N LEU A 225 16.62 8.88 8.20
CA LEU A 225 17.47 9.04 7.02
C LEU A 225 18.07 10.46 6.93
N SER A 226 17.27 11.48 7.21
CA SER A 226 17.68 12.88 7.11
C SER A 226 18.70 13.28 8.19
N VAL A 227 18.67 12.65 9.37
CA VAL A 227 19.68 12.86 10.42
C VAL A 227 21.02 12.19 10.08
N ALA A 228 21.01 10.99 9.50
CA ALA A 228 22.23 10.29 9.09
C ALA A 228 23.01 11.07 8.02
N PHE A 229 22.33 11.64 7.02
CA PHE A 229 22.94 12.51 6.02
C PHE A 229 23.47 13.83 6.61
N ALA A 230 22.78 14.40 7.60
CA ALA A 230 23.25 15.61 8.28
C ALA A 230 24.56 15.35 9.07
N ILE A 231 24.69 14.20 9.71
CA ILE A 231 25.90 13.84 10.47
C ILE A 231 27.08 13.55 9.53
N LEU A 232 26.84 12.80 8.45
CA LEU A 232 27.87 12.47 7.46
C LEU A 232 28.38 13.72 6.73
N SER A 233 27.47 14.62 6.30
CA SER A 233 27.85 15.89 5.68
C SER A 233 28.60 16.85 6.62
N HIS A 234 28.33 16.79 7.93
CA HIS A 234 29.10 17.56 8.92
C HIS A 234 30.52 17.02 9.13
N SER A 235 30.71 15.70 9.03
CA SER A 235 32.02 15.05 9.18
C SER A 235 32.96 15.28 7.98
N ALA A 236 32.41 15.34 6.77
CA ALA A 236 33.17 15.59 5.53
C ALA A 236 33.69 17.02 5.43
N ARG A 237 33.07 17.97 6.15
CA ARG A 237 33.44 19.39 6.13
C ARG A 237 34.56 19.77 7.10
N ARG A 238 35.03 18.82 7.92
CA ARG A 238 36.09 19.01 8.93
C ARG A 238 37.41 18.32 8.58
N ARG A 239 37.60 17.87 7.33
CA ARG A 239 38.87 17.36 6.82
C ARG A 239 39.44 18.29 5.76
#